data_AF-A0A5E4QWE8-F1
#
_entry.id   AF-A0A5E4QWE8-F1
#
_cell.length_a   1.000
_cell.length_b   1.000
_cell.length_c   1.000
_cell.angle_alpha   90.00
_cell.angle_beta   90.00
_cell.angle_gamma   90.00
#
_symmetry.space_group_name_H-M   'P 1'
#
loop_
_entity.id
_entity.type
_entity.pdbx_description
1 polymer ?
#
loop_
_entity_poly.entity_id
_entity_poly.type
_entity_poly.pdbx_seq_one_letter_code
_entity_poly.pdbx_strand_id
1 'polypeptide(L)'
;MQANVAGLRRNIKNLAHNYSDAQVKVREATSNDPWGPSSTLMAEIADLTYNVMAFTEIMQMIWKRLNDHGKNWRHVYKALVLMEYLIKTGSEKVALQCKENIFAIHTLKDFQYMEEGKDQGTHARCPVCCGHH
;
A
#
# COMPACT_ATOMS: atom_id res chain seq x y z
N MET A 1 -7.85 -30.72 -17.34
CA MET A 1 -6.83 -29.88 -16.68
C MET A 1 -6.70 -28.59 -17.49
N GLN A 2 -7.43 -27.52 -17.15
CA GLN A 2 -7.24 -26.21 -17.78
C GLN A 2 -6.21 -25.45 -16.98
N ALA A 3 -4.99 -25.33 -17.53
CA ALA A 3 -3.95 -24.48 -16.95
C ALA A 3 -4.38 -23.01 -17.06
N ASN A 4 -4.38 -22.32 -15.93
CA ASN A 4 -4.82 -20.94 -15.78
C ASN A 4 -3.79 -19.96 -16.38
N VAL A 5 -3.86 -19.74 -17.70
CA VAL A 5 -2.91 -18.93 -18.50
C VAL A 5 -2.76 -17.48 -18.00
N ALA A 6 -3.77 -16.96 -17.27
CA ALA A 6 -3.75 -15.62 -16.70
C ALA A 6 -2.72 -15.45 -15.56
N GLY A 7 -2.51 -16.50 -14.74
CA GLY A 7 -1.52 -16.48 -13.65
C GLY A 7 -0.09 -16.54 -14.18
N LEU A 8 0.13 -17.28 -15.26
CA LEU A 8 1.45 -17.44 -15.88
C LEU A 8 1.93 -16.13 -16.55
N ARG A 9 1.03 -15.38 -17.19
CA ARG A 9 1.37 -14.08 -17.80
C ARG A 9 1.75 -13.01 -16.77
N ARG A 10 1.21 -13.06 -15.55
CA ARG A 10 1.60 -12.15 -14.45
C ARG A 10 2.99 -12.47 -13.91
N ASN A 11 3.31 -13.75 -13.74
CA ASN A 11 4.67 -14.18 -13.34
C ASN A 11 5.73 -13.77 -14.37
N ILE A 12 5.43 -13.87 -15.67
CA ILE A 12 6.35 -13.45 -16.73
C ILE A 12 6.54 -11.92 -16.76
N LYS A 13 5.48 -11.13 -16.49
CA LYS A 13 5.61 -9.66 -16.38
C LYS A 13 6.39 -9.20 -15.14
N ASN A 14 6.42 -10.00 -14.07
CA ASN A 14 7.23 -9.72 -12.89
C ASN A 14 8.70 -10.08 -13.09
N LEU A 15 8.99 -11.19 -13.79
CA LEU A 15 10.36 -11.56 -14.21
C LEU A 15 10.94 -10.59 -15.26
N ALA A 16 10.09 -10.02 -16.12
CA ALA A 16 10.53 -9.08 -17.17
C ALA A 16 10.89 -7.68 -16.66
N HIS A 17 10.60 -7.34 -15.40
CA HIS A 17 10.83 -5.99 -14.86
C HIS A 17 11.81 -5.91 -13.68
N ASN A 18 12.38 -7.02 -13.19
CA ASN A 18 13.27 -7.01 -12.02
C ASN A 18 12.71 -6.18 -10.85
N TYR A 19 11.39 -6.24 -10.61
CA TYR A 19 10.84 -5.62 -9.40
C TYR A 19 11.21 -6.53 -8.22
N SER A 20 11.87 -5.96 -7.22
CA SER A 20 12.22 -6.70 -6.01
C SER A 20 10.95 -7.14 -5.26
N ASP A 21 11.05 -8.21 -4.48
CA ASP A 21 9.93 -8.67 -3.62
C ASP A 21 9.41 -7.53 -2.73
N ALA A 22 10.28 -6.61 -2.30
CA ALA A 22 9.91 -5.43 -1.54
C ALA A 22 8.97 -4.49 -2.32
N GLN A 23 9.27 -4.24 -3.60
CA GLN A 23 8.42 -3.38 -4.45
C GLN A 23 7.06 -4.02 -4.75
N VAL A 24 7.02 -5.34 -4.94
CA VAL A 24 5.76 -6.08 -5.14
C VAL A 24 4.86 -5.95 -3.92
N LYS A 25 5.42 -6.18 -2.72
CA LYS A 25 4.68 -6.08 -1.45
C LYS A 25 4.14 -4.67 -1.20
N VAL A 26 4.94 -3.64 -1.46
CA VAL A 26 4.46 -2.25 -1.31
C VAL A 26 3.33 -1.95 -2.28
N ARG A 27 3.42 -2.42 -3.54
CA ARG A 27 2.34 -2.21 -4.53
C ARG A 27 1.05 -2.92 -4.14
N GLU A 28 1.16 -4.08 -3.52
CA GLU A 28 0.02 -4.84 -2.97
C GLU A 28 -0.58 -4.11 -1.75
N ALA A 29 0.24 -3.61 -0.84
CA ALA A 29 -0.22 -2.82 0.31
C ALA A 29 -0.92 -1.51 -0.11
N THR A 30 -0.46 -0.88 -1.20
CA THR A 30 -1.04 0.35 -1.75
C THR A 30 -2.04 0.09 -2.88
N SER A 31 -2.71 -1.07 -2.91
CA SER A 31 -3.68 -1.41 -3.97
C SER A 31 -4.95 -0.53 -3.92
N ASN A 32 -5.72 -0.48 -5.00
CA ASN A 32 -6.99 0.27 -5.06
C ASN A 32 -8.18 -0.44 -4.38
N ASP A 33 -7.92 -1.55 -3.68
CA ASP A 33 -8.98 -2.33 -3.03
C ASP A 33 -9.71 -1.50 -1.96
N PRO A 34 -11.02 -1.71 -1.74
CA PRO A 34 -11.79 -0.94 -0.77
C PRO A 34 -11.43 -1.25 0.70
N TRP A 35 -10.75 -2.37 0.97
CA TRP A 35 -10.23 -2.71 2.29
C TRP A 35 -8.81 -2.18 2.50
N GLY A 36 -8.44 -1.89 3.75
CA GLY A 36 -7.10 -1.43 4.13
C GLY A 36 -6.00 -2.50 3.91
N PRO A 37 -4.71 -2.11 3.93
CA PRO A 37 -3.60 -3.06 3.81
C PRO A 37 -3.65 -4.09 4.95
N SER A 38 -3.34 -5.34 4.62
CA SER A 38 -3.25 -6.41 5.64
C SER A 38 -2.11 -6.10 6.63
N SER A 39 -2.37 -6.25 7.93
CA SER A 39 -1.38 -6.02 8.98
C SER A 39 -0.15 -6.92 8.83
N THR A 40 -0.35 -8.18 8.42
CA THR A 40 0.74 -9.12 8.12
C THR A 40 1.65 -8.58 7.00
N LEU A 41 1.06 -8.04 5.94
CA LEU A 41 1.82 -7.47 4.82
C LEU A 41 2.61 -6.23 5.26
N MET A 42 2.03 -5.37 6.11
CA MET A 42 2.73 -4.21 6.65
C MET A 42 3.91 -4.61 7.56
N ALA A 43 3.75 -5.66 8.38
CA ALA A 43 4.82 -6.20 9.20
C ALA A 43 5.99 -6.73 8.33
N GLU A 44 5.68 -7.50 7.29
CA GLU A 44 6.71 -7.99 6.38
C GLU A 44 7.46 -6.86 5.66
N ILE A 45 6.76 -5.78 5.27
CA ILE A 45 7.41 -4.60 4.69
C ILE A 45 8.30 -3.90 5.73
N ALA A 46 7.84 -3.80 6.98
CA ALA A 46 8.64 -3.24 8.07
C ALA A 46 9.95 -4.01 8.27
N ASP A 47 9.92 -5.33 8.27
CA ASP A 47 11.12 -6.16 8.36
C ASP A 47 12.07 -5.94 7.17
N LEU A 48 11.51 -5.75 5.97
CA LEU A 48 12.32 -5.45 4.78
C LEU A 48 12.99 -4.07 4.84
N THR A 49 12.51 -3.12 5.65
CA THR A 49 13.13 -1.79 5.79
C THR A 49 14.50 -1.81 6.48
N TYR A 50 14.86 -2.91 7.15
CA TYR A 50 16.20 -3.09 7.72
C TYR A 50 17.26 -3.35 6.64
N ASN A 51 16.86 -3.83 5.46
CA ASN A 51 17.76 -3.98 4.32
C ASN A 51 17.87 -2.66 3.56
N VAL A 52 19.09 -2.15 3.40
CA VAL A 52 19.36 -0.83 2.79
C VAL A 52 18.91 -0.73 1.33
N MET A 53 19.06 -1.81 0.56
CA MET A 53 18.63 -1.83 -0.85
C MET A 53 17.10 -1.83 -0.95
N ALA A 54 16.43 -2.72 -0.20
CA ALA A 54 14.98 -2.80 -0.17
C ALA A 54 14.34 -1.52 0.40
N PHE A 55 14.94 -0.92 1.43
CA PHE A 55 14.49 0.35 2.02
C PHE A 55 14.36 1.45 0.97
N THR A 56 15.38 1.61 0.13
CA THR A 56 15.40 2.68 -0.89
C THR A 56 14.25 2.48 -1.88
N GLU A 57 14.02 1.24 -2.31
CA GLU A 57 12.95 0.89 -3.23
C GLU A 57 11.55 1.03 -2.61
N ILE A 58 11.38 0.63 -1.35
CA ILE A 58 10.13 0.78 -0.58
C ILE A 58 9.78 2.27 -0.48
N MET A 59 10.73 3.09 0.00
CA MET A 59 10.50 4.52 0.20
C MET A 59 10.20 5.23 -1.13
N GLN A 60 10.95 4.96 -2.20
CA GLN A 60 10.68 5.52 -3.52
C GLN A 60 9.27 5.17 -4.04
N MET A 61 8.83 3.92 -3.85
CA MET A 61 7.48 3.51 -4.26
C MET A 61 6.40 4.20 -3.44
N ILE A 62 6.58 4.33 -2.12
CA ILE A 62 5.63 5.03 -1.24
C ILE A 62 5.53 6.50 -1.66
N TRP A 63 6.65 7.20 -1.84
CA TRP A 63 6.66 8.60 -2.31
C TRP A 63 5.98 8.77 -3.66
N LYS A 64 6.15 7.82 -4.58
CA LYS A 64 5.43 7.83 -5.86
C LYS A 64 3.92 7.74 -5.65
N ARG A 65 3.45 6.90 -4.73
CA ARG A 65 2.02 6.76 -4.41
C ARG A 65 1.45 7.96 -3.67
N LEU A 66 2.24 8.62 -2.84
CA LEU A 66 1.82 9.84 -2.13
C LEU A 66 1.59 11.02 -3.10
N ASN A 67 2.28 11.03 -4.24
CA ASN A 67 2.10 12.01 -5.30
C ASN A 67 1.03 11.60 -6.35
N ASP A 68 0.28 10.52 -6.13
CA ASP A 68 -0.87 10.20 -6.99
C ASP A 68 -1.99 11.26 -6.76
N HIS A 69 -2.74 11.61 -7.81
CA HIS A 69 -3.81 12.63 -7.74
C HIS A 69 -5.14 12.12 -8.31
N GLY A 70 -6.23 12.84 -7.98
CA GLY A 70 -7.57 12.62 -8.55
C GLY A 70 -8.21 11.31 -8.07
N LYS A 71 -8.57 10.42 -9.00
CA LYS A 71 -9.31 9.17 -8.73
C LYS A 71 -8.51 8.13 -7.93
N ASN A 72 -7.20 8.33 -7.74
CA ASN A 72 -6.29 7.42 -7.03
C ASN A 72 -6.08 7.78 -5.55
N TRP A 73 -6.98 8.57 -4.95
CA TRP A 73 -6.89 9.00 -3.55
C TRP A 73 -6.69 7.82 -2.57
N ARG A 74 -7.22 6.62 -2.89
CA ARG A 74 -7.03 5.40 -2.11
C ARG A 74 -5.57 4.96 -2.03
N HIS A 75 -4.80 5.14 -3.11
CA HIS A 75 -3.36 4.86 -3.08
C HIS A 75 -2.64 5.82 -2.13
N VAL A 76 -2.98 7.11 -2.17
CA VAL A 76 -2.40 8.13 -1.28
C VAL A 76 -2.72 7.80 0.18
N TYR A 77 -3.99 7.50 0.49
CA TYR A 77 -4.43 7.15 1.83
C TYR A 77 -3.71 5.90 2.36
N LYS A 78 -3.69 4.81 1.60
CA LYS A 78 -3.01 3.58 2.02
C LYS A 78 -1.49 3.73 2.12
N ALA A 79 -0.88 4.56 1.27
CA ALA A 79 0.53 4.88 1.36
C ALA A 79 0.85 5.66 2.64
N LEU A 80 -0.03 6.59 3.06
CA LEU A 80 0.10 7.28 4.35
C LEU A 80 -0.04 6.32 5.53
N VAL A 81 -1.02 5.42 5.51
CA VAL A 81 -1.22 4.39 6.55
C VAL A 81 0.02 3.48 6.66
N LEU A 82 0.55 3.03 5.52
CA LEU A 82 1.77 2.23 5.49
C LEU A 82 2.97 3.03 6.04
N MET A 83 3.12 4.29 5.65
CA MET A 83 4.21 5.15 6.16
C MET A 83 4.11 5.34 7.68
N GLU A 84 2.91 5.56 8.23
CA GLU A 84 2.70 5.66 9.68
C GLU A 84 3.12 4.38 10.40
N TYR A 85 2.76 3.21 9.86
CA TYR A 85 3.16 1.93 10.42
C TYR A 85 4.69 1.77 10.40
N LEU A 86 5.34 2.07 9.27
CA LEU A 86 6.78 1.96 9.12
C LEU A 86 7.55 2.92 10.02
N ILE A 87 7.03 4.10 10.33
CA ILE A 87 7.64 5.01 11.31
C ILE A 87 7.61 4.42 12.72
N LYS A 88 6.56 3.66 13.06
CA LYS A 88 6.38 3.07 14.40
C LYS A 88 7.13 1.75 14.60
N THR A 89 7.20 0.91 13.56
CA THR A 89 7.71 -0.46 13.68
C THR A 89 8.89 -0.78 12.76
N GLY A 90 9.23 0.10 11.83
CA GLY A 90 10.31 -0.11 10.87
C GLY A 90 11.67 0.40 11.36
N SER A 91 12.61 0.48 10.43
CA SER A 91 13.95 1.02 10.64
C SER A 91 13.94 2.51 10.99
N GLU A 92 14.84 2.95 11.87
CA GLU A 92 15.01 4.37 12.25
C GLU A 92 15.28 5.28 11.04
N LYS A 93 15.80 4.72 9.95
CA LYS A 93 16.01 5.44 8.67
C LYS A 93 14.70 5.96 8.08
N VAL A 94 13.58 5.26 8.29
CA VAL A 94 12.25 5.71 7.87
C VAL A 94 11.92 7.04 8.56
N ALA A 95 12.09 7.08 9.88
CA ALA A 95 11.81 8.28 10.67
C ALA A 95 12.73 9.46 10.29
N LEU A 96 14.00 9.20 9.98
CA LEU A 96 14.93 10.22 9.51
C LEU A 96 14.50 10.81 8.16
N GLN A 97 14.20 9.96 7.18
CA GLN A 97 13.76 10.41 5.85
C GLN A 97 12.43 11.18 5.91
N CYS A 98 11.51 10.77 6.78
CA CYS A 98 10.26 11.49 7.03
C CYS A 98 10.49 12.87 7.67
N LYS A 99 11.48 13.01 8.56
CA LYS A 99 11.86 14.31 9.15
C LYS A 99 12.48 15.24 8.10
N GLU A 100 13.33 14.72 7.21
CA GLU A 100 13.92 15.50 6.12
C GLU A 100 12.87 16.00 5.13
N ASN A 101 11.84 15.20 4.88
CA ASN A 101 10.75 15.51 3.94
C ASN A 101 9.47 15.98 4.64
N ILE A 102 9.59 16.54 5.85
CA ILE A 102 8.42 16.91 6.67
C ILE A 102 7.48 17.89 5.96
N PHE A 103 8.02 18.75 5.09
CA PHE A 103 7.24 19.69 4.28
C PHE A 103 6.30 18.97 3.30
N ALA A 104 6.77 17.93 2.61
CA ALA A 104 5.96 17.14 1.69
C ALA A 104 4.84 16.38 2.44
N ILE A 105 5.13 15.90 3.65
CA ILE A 105 4.13 15.26 4.51
C ILE A 105 3.11 16.29 5.02
N HIS A 106 3.55 17.50 5.36
CA HIS A 106 2.66 18.56 5.82
C HIS A 106 1.66 18.96 4.74
N THR A 107 2.10 19.07 3.48
CA THR A 107 1.21 19.36 2.34
C THR A 107 0.18 18.26 2.08
N LEU A 108 0.47 17.02 2.48
CA LEU A 108 -0.46 15.90 2.39
C LEU A 108 -1.45 15.84 3.57
N LYS A 109 -1.15 16.52 4.69
CA LYS A 109 -2.06 16.64 5.84
C LYS A 109 -3.29 17.49 5.51
N ASP A 110 -3.14 18.44 4.60
CA ASP A 110 -4.23 19.27 4.06
C ASP A 110 -4.97 18.59 2.90
N PHE A 111 -4.59 17.35 2.53
CA PHE A 111 -5.29 16.59 1.50
C PHE A 111 -6.66 16.13 2.01
N GLN A 112 -7.68 16.97 1.82
CA GLN A 112 -9.08 16.60 1.98
C GLN A 112 -9.65 16.19 0.63
N TYR A 113 -9.83 14.88 0.41
CA TYR A 113 -10.68 14.39 -0.66
C TYR A 113 -12.06 14.07 -0.08
N MET A 114 -13.03 14.94 -0.36
CA MET A 114 -14.42 14.74 0.03
C MET A 114 -15.09 13.92 -1.08
N GLU A 115 -15.32 12.62 -0.84
CA GLU A 115 -16.18 11.83 -1.74
C GLU A 115 -17.61 12.35 -1.61
N GLU A 116 -18.21 12.69 -2.75
CA GLU A 116 -19.62 13.03 -2.91
C GLU A 116 -20.53 11.95 -2.30
N GLY A 117 -20.90 12.12 -1.03
CA GLY A 117 -22.21 11.79 -0.48
C GLY A 117 -22.79 10.40 -0.76
N LYS A 118 -21.96 9.34 -0.81
CA LYS A 118 -22.45 7.97 -0.97
C LYS A 118 -21.98 7.05 0.15
N ASP A 119 -22.92 6.80 1.05
CA ASP A 119 -22.91 5.68 2.00
C ASP A 119 -22.60 4.38 1.26
N GLN A 120 -21.39 3.87 1.45
CA GLN A 120 -21.01 2.50 1.10
C GLN A 120 -20.72 1.67 2.37
N GLY A 121 -21.16 2.16 3.53
CA GLY A 121 -21.01 1.49 4.83
C GLY A 121 -21.78 0.17 4.97
N THR A 122 -22.67 -0.16 4.02
CA THR A 122 -23.56 -1.33 4.13
C THR A 122 -22.94 -2.65 3.66
N HIS A 123 -21.75 -2.66 3.06
CA HIS A 123 -21.13 -3.91 2.59
C HIS A 123 -20.03 -4.50 3.51
N ALA A 124 -19.76 -3.87 4.66
CA ALA A 124 -18.75 -4.35 5.62
C ALA A 124 -19.33 -4.90 6.95
N ARG A 125 -20.65 -5.13 7.03
CA ARG A 125 -21.29 -5.80 8.17
C ARG A 125 -22.27 -6.87 7.71
N CYS A 126 -21.77 -8.05 7.33
CA CYS A 126 -22.39 -9.32 7.68
C CYS A 126 -21.49 -10.52 7.29
N PRO A 127 -20.72 -11.12 8.22
CA PRO A 127 -20.10 -12.43 8.00
C PRO A 127 -21.06 -13.61 8.24
N VAL A 128 -22.34 -13.39 8.56
CA VAL A 128 -23.23 -14.48 9.00
C VAL A 128 -24.67 -14.18 8.60
N CYS A 129 -25.14 -14.80 7.51
CA CYS A 129 -26.53 -15.26 7.29
C CYS A 129 -26.77 -15.49 5.79
N CYS A 130 -26.23 -16.58 5.22
CA CYS A 130 -26.75 -17.15 3.98
C CYS A 130 -26.50 -18.67 3.98
N GLY A 131 -27.52 -19.41 4.39
CA GLY A 131 -27.85 -20.72 3.83
C GLY A 131 -27.10 -21.93 4.38
N HIS A 132 -27.76 -22.67 5.28
CA HIS A 132 -28.37 -23.92 4.84
C HIS A 132 -29.66 -24.14 5.63
N HIS A 133 -30.76 -24.19 4.87
CA HIS A 133 -31.93 -25.00 5.17
C HIS A 133 -31.56 -26.46 4.96
#